data_AF-A0A3P9D0E9-F1
#
_entry.id   AF-A0A3P9D0E9-F1
#
_cell.length_a   1.000
_cell.length_b   1.000
_cell.length_c   1.000
_cell.angle_alpha   90.00
_cell.angle_beta   90.00
_cell.angle_gamma   90.00
#
_symmetry.space_group_name_H-M   'P 1'
#
loop_
_entity.id
_entity.type
_entity.pdbx_description
1 polymer ?
#
loop_
_entity_poly.entity_id
_entity_poly.type
_entity_poly.pdbx_seq_one_letter_code
_entity_poly.pdbx_strand_id
1 'polypeptide(L)'
;TLNTCWTHAEHMLNTCWTHAEHMPVVTLHPNWSEIYRGETITVRCEIHGGDTEWDYEWETNSIRKPPNQNEYRIRSASSSNSGNYRCKGRMKSSQHETTEWSDSVTLTVSDSKSYLLRLLFFRKSLQRVFIKWLQLCLTWSPD
;
A
#
# COMPACT_ATOMS: atom_id res chain seq x y z
N THR A 1 -21.37 21.97 29.37
CA THR A 1 -20.33 22.92 29.87
C THR A 1 -19.16 22.94 28.90
N LEU A 2 -18.32 23.98 28.88
CA LEU A 2 -17.13 24.00 28.01
C LEU A 2 -16.21 22.77 28.22
N ASN A 3 -16.12 22.27 29.45
CA ASN A 3 -15.36 21.06 29.79
C ASN A 3 -15.90 19.77 29.13
N THR A 4 -17.22 19.70 28.87
CA THR A 4 -17.82 18.55 28.17
C THR A 4 -17.56 18.60 26.66
N CYS A 5 -17.42 19.79 26.06
CA CYS A 5 -16.97 19.90 24.67
C CYS A 5 -15.49 19.54 24.50
N TRP A 6 -14.63 19.96 25.42
CA TRP A 6 -13.19 19.65 25.40
C TRP A 6 -12.91 18.15 25.49
N THR A 7 -13.49 17.48 26.48
CA THR A 7 -13.35 16.03 26.65
C THR A 7 -13.88 15.24 25.45
N HIS A 8 -14.95 15.70 24.81
CA HIS A 8 -15.47 15.08 23.60
C HIS A 8 -14.51 15.25 22.41
N ALA A 9 -13.90 16.43 22.25
CA ALA A 9 -12.91 16.69 21.22
C ALA A 9 -11.63 15.85 21.41
N GLU A 10 -11.15 15.70 22.64
CA GLU A 10 -9.99 14.85 22.98
C GLU A 10 -10.27 13.37 22.67
N HIS A 11 -11.46 12.87 23.03
CA HIS A 11 -11.86 11.51 22.69
C HIS A 11 -11.90 11.29 21.17
N MET A 12 -12.46 12.23 20.40
CA MET A 12 -12.46 12.16 18.94
C MET A 12 -11.04 12.13 18.34
N LEU A 13 -10.13 12.95 18.87
CA LEU A 13 -8.73 12.97 18.42
C LEU A 13 -8.02 11.65 18.71
N ASN A 14 -8.18 11.11 19.93
CA ASN A 14 -7.58 9.83 20.31
C ASN A 14 -8.11 8.66 19.46
N THR A 15 -9.42 8.65 19.18
CA THR A 15 -10.04 7.64 18.30
C THR A 15 -9.53 7.77 16.86
N CYS A 16 -9.38 8.99 16.34
CA CYS A 16 -8.84 9.20 14.99
C CYS A 16 -7.37 8.76 14.89
N TRP A 17 -6.59 9.01 15.94
CA TRP A 17 -5.17 8.66 15.99
C TRP A 17 -4.97 7.14 16.05
N THR A 18 -5.67 6.45 16.95
CA THR A 18 -5.64 4.98 17.05
C THR A 18 -6.15 4.29 15.78
N HIS A 19 -7.18 4.85 15.13
CA HIS A 19 -7.65 4.32 13.86
C HIS A 19 -6.63 4.52 12.73
N ALA A 20 -5.96 5.68 12.69
CA ALA A 20 -4.93 5.98 11.70
C ALA A 20 -3.68 5.10 11.85
N GLU A 21 -3.34 4.71 13.08
CA GLU A 21 -2.17 3.89 13.40
C GLU A 21 -2.26 2.49 12.77
N HIS A 22 -3.45 1.88 12.77
CA HIS A 22 -3.66 0.54 12.22
C HIS A 22 -4.20 0.53 10.79
N MET A 23 -4.14 1.65 10.06
CA MET A 23 -4.58 1.69 8.66
C MET A 23 -3.64 0.87 7.76
N PRO A 24 -4.16 -0.15 7.05
CA PRO A 24 -3.34 -0.94 6.14
C PRO A 24 -2.98 -0.16 4.89
N VAL A 25 -1.75 -0.35 4.42
CA VAL A 25 -1.24 0.28 3.18
C VAL A 25 -0.68 -0.79 2.26
N VAL A 26 -1.22 -0.88 1.04
CA VAL A 26 -0.66 -1.75 0.00
C VAL A 26 0.44 -1.01 -0.78
N THR A 27 1.58 -1.67 -0.94
CA THR A 27 2.74 -1.17 -1.67
C THR A 27 3.23 -2.18 -2.70
N LEU A 28 3.80 -1.70 -3.79
CA LEU A 28 4.42 -2.51 -4.83
C LEU A 28 5.94 -2.37 -4.75
N HIS A 29 6.63 -3.50 -4.87
CA HIS A 29 8.08 -3.58 -4.83
C HIS A 29 8.61 -4.37 -6.03
N PRO A 30 9.29 -3.71 -6.98
CA PRO A 30 9.49 -2.24 -7.09
C PRO A 30 8.16 -1.48 -7.27
N ASN A 31 8.17 -0.17 -7.01
CA ASN A 31 6.98 0.70 -7.03
C ASN A 31 6.49 1.03 -8.45
N TRP A 32 6.18 -0.01 -9.23
CA TRP A 32 5.66 0.07 -10.59
C TRP A 32 4.31 -0.63 -10.62
N SER A 33 3.27 0.08 -11.09
CA SER A 33 1.93 -0.47 -11.28
C SER A 33 1.80 -1.30 -12.57
N GLU A 34 2.82 -1.31 -13.42
CA GLU A 34 2.83 -2.08 -14.66
C GLU A 34 4.17 -2.82 -14.81
N ILE A 35 4.06 -4.12 -15.09
CA ILE A 35 5.18 -5.02 -15.32
C ILE A 35 4.92 -5.88 -16.56
N TYR A 36 5.95 -6.58 -17.01
CA TYR A 36 5.85 -7.49 -18.14
C TYR A 36 5.78 -8.95 -17.68
N ARG A 37 5.23 -9.78 -18.56
CA ARG A 37 5.23 -11.22 -18.36
C ARG A 37 6.64 -11.75 -18.09
N GLY A 38 6.74 -12.60 -17.08
CA GLY A 38 8.00 -13.18 -16.61
C GLY A 38 8.80 -12.31 -15.63
N GLU A 39 8.41 -11.05 -15.39
CA GLU A 39 9.06 -10.22 -14.37
C GLU A 39 8.68 -10.63 -12.95
N THR A 40 9.49 -10.18 -12.00
CA THR A 40 9.24 -10.36 -10.57
C THR A 40 8.74 -9.06 -9.95
N ILE A 41 7.65 -9.14 -9.19
CA ILE A 41 7.16 -8.06 -8.34
C ILE A 41 6.69 -8.64 -7.00
N THR A 42 6.77 -7.83 -5.96
CA THR A 42 6.19 -8.10 -4.65
C THR A 42 5.05 -7.12 -4.40
N VAL A 43 3.86 -7.63 -4.07
CA VAL A 43 2.75 -6.86 -3.49
C VAL A 43 2.82 -7.02 -1.98
N ARG A 44 2.89 -5.93 -1.22
CA ARG A 44 3.06 -5.96 0.23
C ARG A 44 1.96 -5.15 0.93
N CYS A 45 1.45 -5.66 2.04
CA CYS A 45 0.53 -4.98 2.92
C CYS A 45 1.25 -4.61 4.22
N GLU A 46 1.24 -3.33 4.56
CA GLU A 46 1.88 -2.80 5.76
C GLU A 46 0.81 -2.32 6.74
N ILE A 47 0.86 -2.82 7.98
CA ILE A 47 -0.03 -2.48 9.09
C ILE A 47 0.86 -2.28 10.31
N HIS A 48 0.60 -1.27 11.14
CA HIS A 48 1.34 -1.11 12.40
C HIS A 48 1.10 -2.32 13.31
N GLY A 49 2.17 -2.84 13.93
CA GLY A 49 2.16 -4.13 14.63
C GLY A 49 2.36 -5.35 13.72
N GLY A 50 2.21 -5.21 12.40
CA GLY A 50 2.61 -6.19 11.39
C GLY A 50 2.16 -7.64 11.66
N ASP A 51 3.04 -8.58 11.33
CA ASP A 51 2.80 -10.03 11.52
C ASP A 51 2.71 -10.44 13.01
N THR A 52 3.07 -9.60 13.98
CA THR A 52 2.97 -9.98 15.39
C THR A 52 1.54 -9.86 15.92
N GLU A 53 0.79 -8.88 15.43
CA GLU A 53 -0.57 -8.58 15.92
C GLU A 53 -1.66 -8.99 14.94
N TRP A 54 -1.35 -9.05 13.64
CA TRP A 54 -2.35 -9.17 12.58
C TRP A 54 -2.18 -10.43 11.73
N ASP A 55 -3.30 -11.06 11.41
CA ASP A 55 -3.45 -11.97 10.27
C ASP A 55 -3.94 -11.20 9.05
N TYR A 56 -3.34 -11.44 7.89
CA TYR A 56 -3.59 -10.66 6.68
C TYR A 56 -4.69 -11.27 5.80
N GLU A 57 -5.59 -10.43 5.32
CA GLU A 57 -6.64 -10.80 4.37
C GLU A 57 -6.52 -9.92 3.11
N TRP A 58 -6.59 -10.54 1.94
CA TRP A 58 -6.48 -9.87 0.64
C TRP A 58 -7.79 -9.90 -0.12
N GLU A 59 -8.13 -8.78 -0.74
CA GLU A 59 -9.18 -8.70 -1.76
C GLU A 59 -8.56 -8.31 -3.09
N THR A 60 -8.84 -9.13 -4.12
CA THR A 60 -8.37 -8.89 -5.48
C THR A 60 -9.30 -9.49 -6.52
N ASN A 61 -9.35 -8.86 -7.69
CA ASN A 61 -9.95 -9.40 -8.91
C ASN A 61 -8.94 -10.14 -9.80
N SER A 62 -7.70 -10.33 -9.34
CA SER A 62 -6.71 -11.21 -9.97
C SER A 62 -7.21 -12.66 -9.97
N ILE A 63 -6.94 -13.37 -11.06
CA ILE A 63 -7.22 -14.81 -11.15
C ILE A 63 -6.34 -15.59 -10.16
N ARG A 64 -5.09 -15.14 -9.97
CA ARG A 64 -4.18 -15.71 -8.96
C ARG A 64 -4.33 -14.96 -7.64
N LYS A 65 -4.98 -15.61 -6.67
CA LYS A 65 -5.17 -15.06 -5.33
C LYS A 65 -3.85 -15.03 -4.54
N PRO A 66 -3.55 -13.92 -3.85
CA PRO A 66 -2.48 -13.85 -2.86
C PRO A 66 -2.68 -14.86 -1.72
N PRO A 67 -1.59 -15.35 -1.11
CA PRO A 67 -1.68 -16.03 0.18
C PRO A 67 -2.06 -15.04 1.29
N ASN A 68 -2.60 -15.55 2.41
CA ASN A 68 -2.91 -14.76 3.61
C ASN A 68 -1.62 -14.43 4.40
N GLN A 69 -0.73 -13.66 3.77
CA GLN A 69 0.54 -13.19 4.32
C GLN A 69 0.69 -11.70 4.02
N ASN A 70 1.53 -10.99 4.76
CA ASN A 70 1.83 -9.59 4.49
C ASN A 70 2.46 -9.35 3.11
N GLU A 71 3.13 -10.36 2.55
CA GLU A 71 3.84 -10.27 1.29
C GLU A 71 3.37 -11.32 0.28
N TYR A 72 3.08 -10.88 -0.94
CA TYR A 72 2.85 -11.73 -2.09
C TYR A 72 3.91 -11.49 -3.18
N ARG A 73 4.89 -12.37 -3.24
CA ARG A 73 5.98 -12.31 -4.22
C ARG A 73 5.65 -13.11 -5.49
N ILE A 74 5.36 -12.40 -6.57
CA ILE A 74 5.13 -12.94 -7.90
C ILE A 74 6.47 -13.09 -8.60
N ARG A 75 7.04 -14.30 -8.67
CA ARG A 75 8.36 -14.55 -9.28
C ARG A 75 8.35 -14.53 -10.81
N SER A 76 7.25 -14.96 -11.42
CA SER A 76 7.05 -14.96 -12.87
C SER A 76 5.65 -14.47 -13.17
N ALA A 77 5.54 -13.18 -13.46
CA ALA A 77 4.26 -12.54 -13.69
C ALA A 77 3.59 -13.04 -14.96
N SER A 78 2.26 -13.12 -14.92
CA SER A 78 1.39 -13.43 -16.05
C SER A 78 0.17 -12.53 -16.02
N SER A 79 -0.59 -12.45 -17.11
CA SER A 79 -1.84 -11.68 -17.17
C SER A 79 -2.84 -12.07 -16.06
N SER A 80 -2.76 -13.31 -15.57
CA SER A 80 -3.56 -13.80 -14.43
C SER A 80 -3.22 -13.14 -13.08
N ASN A 81 -2.11 -12.42 -12.98
CA ASN A 81 -1.72 -11.62 -11.82
C ASN A 81 -2.19 -10.16 -11.92
N SER A 82 -2.73 -9.72 -13.07
CA SER A 82 -3.27 -8.38 -13.19
C SER A 82 -4.51 -8.23 -12.32
N GLY A 83 -4.62 -7.10 -11.63
CA GLY A 83 -5.76 -6.83 -10.78
C GLY A 83 -5.55 -5.66 -9.83
N ASN A 84 -6.62 -5.36 -9.10
CA ASN A 84 -6.66 -4.44 -7.99
C ASN A 84 -6.38 -5.22 -6.71
N TYR A 85 -5.51 -4.69 -5.85
CA TYR A 85 -5.07 -5.31 -4.62
C TYR A 85 -5.36 -4.36 -3.46
N ARG A 86 -6.12 -4.84 -2.49
CA ARG A 86 -6.30 -4.19 -1.19
C ARG A 86 -6.21 -5.24 -0.09
N CYS A 87 -5.82 -4.81 1.10
CA CYS A 87 -5.65 -5.69 2.24
C CYS A 87 -6.32 -5.14 3.50
N LYS A 88 -6.56 -6.02 4.46
CA LYS A 88 -6.89 -5.67 5.84
C LYS A 88 -6.21 -6.62 6.81
N GLY A 89 -6.11 -6.20 8.06
CA GLY A 89 -5.67 -7.02 9.18
C GLY A 89 -6.86 -7.56 9.97
N ARG A 90 -6.75 -8.80 10.44
CA ARG A 90 -7.60 -9.39 11.49
C ARG A 90 -6.76 -9.60 12.73
N MET A 91 -7.23 -9.12 13.88
CA MET A 91 -6.42 -9.16 15.09
C MET A 91 -6.29 -10.61 15.58
N LYS A 92 -5.07 -11.04 15.89
CA LYS A 92 -4.79 -12.41 16.34
C LYS A 92 -5.39 -12.72 17.71
N SER A 93 -5.36 -11.75 18.61
CA SER A 93 -5.93 -11.86 19.96
C SER A 93 -7.46 -11.81 19.98
N SER A 94 -8.08 -11.16 18.99
CA SER A 94 -9.52 -10.96 18.88
C SER A 94 -9.95 -11.03 17.42
N GLN A 95 -10.30 -12.23 16.93
CA GLN A 95 -10.59 -12.43 15.50
C GLN A 95 -11.82 -11.67 14.97
N HIS A 96 -12.62 -11.07 15.86
CA HIS A 96 -13.77 -10.24 15.51
C HIS A 96 -13.37 -8.78 15.24
N GLU A 97 -12.18 -8.37 15.69
CA GLU A 97 -11.60 -7.07 15.42
C GLU A 97 -10.78 -7.12 14.13
N THR A 98 -11.15 -6.25 13.19
CA THR A 98 -10.44 -6.09 11.93
C THR A 98 -10.16 -4.63 11.68
N THR A 99 -9.06 -4.33 10.99
CA THR A 99 -8.86 -3.01 10.42
C THR A 99 -9.89 -2.78 9.32
N GLU A 100 -10.07 -1.51 8.96
CA GLU A 100 -10.66 -1.17 7.66
C GLU A 100 -9.78 -1.68 6.52
N TRP A 101 -10.37 -1.77 5.34
CA TRP A 101 -9.62 -2.11 4.14
C TRP A 101 -8.72 -0.96 3.68
N SER A 102 -7.54 -1.29 3.16
CA SER A 102 -6.66 -0.33 2.52
C SER A 102 -7.28 0.30 1.27
N ASP A 103 -6.68 1.41 0.85
CA ASP A 103 -6.79 1.85 -0.53
C ASP A 103 -6.33 0.74 -1.49
N SER A 104 -6.96 0.70 -2.67
CA SER A 104 -6.65 -0.29 -3.69
C SER A 104 -5.50 0.17 -4.58
N VAL A 105 -4.56 -0.74 -4.85
CA VAL A 105 -3.50 -0.54 -5.84
C VAL A 105 -3.70 -1.45 -7.04
N THR A 106 -3.58 -0.90 -8.25
CA THR A 106 -3.70 -1.66 -9.50
C THR A 106 -2.33 -2.15 -9.97
N LEU A 107 -2.22 -3.45 -10.25
CA LEU A 107 -1.10 -4.08 -10.93
C LEU A 107 -1.55 -4.57 -12.32
N THR A 108 -0.81 -4.18 -13.35
CA THR A 108 -1.03 -4.58 -14.74
C THR A 108 0.15 -5.40 -15.24
N VAL A 109 -0.13 -6.56 -15.83
CA VAL A 109 0.87 -7.42 -16.48
C VAL A 109 0.63 -7.46 -17.99
N SER A 110 1.59 -6.96 -18.75
CA SER A 110 1.54 -6.85 -20.21
C SER A 110 2.42 -7.92 -20.89
N ASP A 111 1.99 -8.46 -22.03
CA ASP A 111 2.74 -9.51 -22.77
C ASP A 111 3.95 -8.95 -23.54
N SER A 112 3.91 -7.69 -24.00
CA SER A 112 4.96 -7.11 -24.83
C SER A 112 5.86 -6.16 -24.03
N LYS A 113 7.17 -6.45 -24.01
CA LYS A 113 8.19 -5.50 -23.50
C LYS A 113 8.32 -4.33 -24.48
N SER A 114 7.47 -3.31 -24.33
CA SER A 114 7.76 -2.03 -24.96
C SER A 114 8.82 -1.32 -24.14
N TYR A 115 10.07 -1.34 -24.61
CA TYR A 115 11.18 -0.61 -23.99
C TYR A 115 10.87 0.90 -23.83
N LEU A 116 10.02 1.43 -24.70
CA LEU A 116 9.52 2.81 -24.63
C LEU A 116 8.61 3.02 -23.41
N LEU A 117 7.68 2.09 -23.11
CA LEU A 117 6.85 2.17 -21.91
C LEU A 117 7.70 2.10 -20.64
N ARG A 118 8.70 1.20 -20.60
CA ARG A 118 9.62 1.08 -19.45
C ARG A 118 10.37 2.39 -19.16
N LEU A 119 10.89 3.07 -20.19
CA LEU A 119 11.56 4.38 -20.04
C LEU A 119 10.62 5.49 -19.57
N LEU A 120 9.36 5.50 -20.03
CA LEU A 120 8.35 6.47 -19.59
C LEU A 120 8.03 6.29 -18.10
N PHE A 121 7.92 5.06 -17.60
CA PHE A 121 7.69 4.80 -16.18
C PHE A 121 8.93 5.06 -15.31
N PHE A 122 10.14 4.72 -15.77
CA PHE A 122 11.38 5.14 -15.12
C PHE A 122 11.47 6.68 -15.02
N ARG A 123 11.12 7.41 -16.09
CA ARG A 123 11.04 8.89 -16.07
C ARG A 123 9.98 9.41 -15.11
N LYS A 124 8.79 8.80 -15.02
CA LYS A 124 7.74 9.18 -14.04
C LYS A 124 8.15 8.90 -12.60
N SER A 125 8.83 7.77 -12.35
CA SER A 125 9.38 7.42 -11.04
C SER A 125 10.49 8.39 -10.62
N LEU A 126 11.41 8.72 -11.55
CA LEU A 126 12.45 9.72 -11.31
C LEU A 126 11.86 11.13 -11.16
N GLN A 127 10.81 11.51 -11.89
CA GLN A 127 10.11 12.80 -11.70
C GLN A 127 9.45 12.90 -10.32
N ARG A 128 8.88 11.84 -9.75
CA ARG A 128 8.34 11.88 -8.37
C ARG A 128 9.44 12.06 -7.32
N VAL A 129 10.61 11.46 -7.54
CA VAL A 129 11.82 11.69 -6.72
C VAL A 129 12.33 13.12 -6.92
N PHE A 130 12.40 13.60 -8.16
CA PHE A 130 12.83 14.97 -8.49
C PHE A 130 11.89 16.03 -7.93
N ILE A 131 10.57 15.78 -7.90
CA ILE A 131 9.58 16.66 -7.25
C ILE A 131 9.76 16.64 -5.74
N LYS A 132 9.95 15.47 -5.10
CA LYS A 132 10.27 15.41 -3.65
C LYS A 132 11.58 16.13 -3.32
N TRP A 133 12.61 15.98 -4.14
CA TRP A 133 13.89 16.68 -3.99
C TRP A 133 13.76 18.19 -4.23
N LEU A 134 13.05 18.61 -5.27
CA LEU A 134 12.78 20.02 -5.55
C LEU A 134 11.98 20.66 -4.41
N GLN A 135 11.01 19.95 -3.84
CA GLN A 135 10.21 20.44 -2.73
C GLN A 135 11.00 20.48 -1.42
N LEU A 136 11.90 19.50 -1.17
CA LEU A 136 12.86 19.54 -0.07
C LEU A 136 13.85 20.72 -0.21
N CYS A 137 14.34 21.01 -1.41
CA CYS A 137 15.17 22.18 -1.69
C CYS A 137 14.42 23.51 -1.52
N LEU A 138 13.12 23.56 -1.83
CA LEU A 138 12.29 24.76 -1.61
C LEU A 138 11.96 24.97 -0.12
N THR A 139 11.90 23.90 0.68
CA THR A 139 11.67 23.99 2.13
C THR A 139 12.95 24.17 2.95
N TRP A 140 14.11 23.87 2.37
CA TRP A 140 15.41 24.12 2.99
C TRP A 140 15.90 25.49 2.55
N SER A 141 15.27 26.54 3.10
CA SER A 141 15.85 27.87 3.09
C SER A 141 16.93 27.89 4.17
N PRO A 142 18.22 28.04 3.83
CA PRO A 142 19.24 28.20 4.84
C PRO A 142 19.05 29.59 5.50
N ASP A 143 18.74 29.59 6.79
CA ASP A 143 19.16 30.70 7.66
C ASP A 143 20.67 30.62 7.89
#